data_AF-A0A5K1BKI2-F1
#
_entry.id   AF-A0A5K1BKI2-F1
#
_cell.length_a   1.000
_cell.length_b   1.000
_cell.length_c   1.000
_cell.angle_alpha   90.00
_cell.angle_beta   90.00
_cell.angle_gamma   90.00
#
_symmetry.space_group_name_H-M   'P 1'
#
loop_
_entity.id
_entity.type
_entity.pdbx_description
1 polymer ?
#
loop_
_entity_poly.entity_id
_entity_poly.type
_entity_poly.pdbx_seq_one_letter_code
_entity_poly.pdbx_strand_id
1 'polypeptide(L)'
;GCAPAPGGWVAWAINPAHLGMVGSQALVAYVDRGKVNVFTTSVDSYSPSMRRTALSFPVLNLAGETTSGGNIVIYAKLRLPGRGTIINQ
;
A
#
# COMPACT_ATOMS: atom_id res chain seq x y z
N GLY A 1 -23.79 17.30 -11.95
CA GLY A 1 -22.39 16.94 -11.66
C GLY A 1 -22.41 15.82 -10.65
N CYS A 2 -21.95 14.63 -11.03
CA CYS A 2 -21.78 13.54 -10.08
C CYS A 2 -20.41 13.74 -9.43
N ALA A 3 -20.37 14.19 -8.18
CA ALA A 3 -19.13 14.20 -7.41
C ALA A 3 -18.69 12.73 -7.23
N PRO A 4 -17.39 12.41 -7.34
CA PRO A 4 -16.92 11.06 -7.06
C PRO A 4 -17.29 10.67 -5.63
N ALA A 5 -17.73 9.43 -5.43
CA ALA A 5 -18.17 8.95 -4.13
C ALA A 5 -17.05 9.10 -3.07
N PRO A 6 -17.35 9.58 -1.86
CA PRO A 6 -16.36 9.63 -0.78
C PRO A 6 -16.06 8.19 -0.33
N GLY A 7 -14.87 7.69 -0.64
CA GLY A 7 -14.48 6.31 -0.29
C GLY A 7 -13.30 5.74 -1.08
N GLY A 8 -12.33 6.58 -1.46
CA GLY A 8 -11.17 6.16 -2.23
C GLY A 8 -10.18 5.31 -1.43
N TRP A 9 -9.42 4.48 -2.14
CA TRP A 9 -8.26 3.79 -1.63
C TRP A 9 -7.08 3.97 -2.59
N VAL A 10 -5.87 3.91 -2.05
CA VAL A 10 -4.61 3.90 -2.79
C VAL A 10 -3.80 2.71 -2.30
N ALA A 11 -3.13 2.02 -3.21
CA ALA A 11 -2.16 1.01 -2.86
C ALA A 11 -0.87 1.21 -3.64
N TRP A 12 0.25 0.83 -3.02
CA TRP A 12 1.54 0.75 -3.67
C TRP A 12 2.17 -0.61 -3.35
N ALA A 13 2.41 -1.41 -4.39
CA ALA A 13 2.93 -2.76 -4.28
C ALA A 13 4.43 -2.80 -4.60
N ILE A 14 5.15 -3.68 -3.91
CA ILE A 14 6.57 -3.94 -4.08
C ILE A 14 6.72 -5.43 -4.36
N ASN A 15 7.29 -5.78 -5.51
CA ASN A 15 7.74 -7.14 -5.77
C ASN A 15 9.27 -7.21 -5.79
N PRO A 16 9.91 -7.66 -4.70
CA PRO A 16 11.36 -7.81 -4.66
C PRO A 16 11.86 -9.10 -5.35
N ALA A 17 10.98 -10.03 -5.75
CA ALA A 17 11.36 -11.38 -6.19
C ALA A 17 11.04 -11.70 -7.66
N HIS A 18 9.97 -11.13 -8.23
CA HIS A 18 9.46 -11.50 -9.56
C HIS A 18 8.94 -10.29 -10.37
N LEU A 19 8.80 -10.47 -11.68
CA LEU A 19 8.25 -9.48 -12.64
C LEU A 19 6.71 -9.46 -12.71
N GLY A 20 6.02 -10.05 -11.74
CA GLY A 20 4.55 -10.23 -11.78
C GLY A 20 3.83 -9.65 -10.56
N MET A 21 2.52 -9.46 -10.65
CA MET A 21 1.72 -8.94 -9.54
C MET A 21 1.61 -9.95 -8.39
N VAL A 22 1.42 -11.23 -8.70
CA VAL A 22 1.35 -12.31 -7.72
C VAL A 22 2.71 -12.49 -7.04
N GLY A 23 2.69 -12.53 -5.70
CA GLY A 23 3.88 -12.56 -4.85
C GLY A 23 4.34 -11.17 -4.39
N SER A 24 3.67 -10.10 -4.80
CA SER A 24 3.99 -8.74 -4.36
C SER A 24 3.49 -8.48 -2.94
N GLN A 25 4.04 -7.43 -2.34
CA GLN A 25 3.72 -6.97 -1.00
C GLN A 25 3.35 -5.49 -1.04
N ALA A 26 2.20 -5.10 -0.50
CA ALA A 26 1.63 -3.78 -0.72
C ALA A 26 1.39 -3.01 0.58
N LEU A 27 1.52 -1.68 0.47
CA LEU A 27 1.00 -0.71 1.41
C LEU A 27 -0.33 -0.21 0.86
N VAL A 28 -1.38 -0.22 1.68
CA VAL A 28 -2.74 0.16 1.30
C VAL A 28 -3.22 1.23 2.26
N ALA A 29 -3.81 2.30 1.73
CA ALA A 29 -4.49 3.31 2.50
C ALA A 29 -5.90 3.56 1.97
N TYR A 30 -6.85 3.77 2.88
CA TYR A 30 -8.23 4.09 2.54
C TYR A 30 -8.82 5.02 3.59
N VAL A 31 -9.83 5.80 3.18
CA VAL A 31 -10.56 6.68 4.09
C VAL A 31 -11.81 5.96 4.58
N ASP A 32 -11.96 5.86 5.89
CA ASP A 32 -13.20 5.42 6.53
C ASP A 32 -13.66 6.47 7.54
N ARG A 33 -14.88 6.98 7.36
CA ARG A 33 -15.51 7.99 8.24
C ARG A 33 -14.59 9.19 8.53
N GLY A 34 -13.88 9.68 7.51
CA GLY A 34 -12.96 10.82 7.62
C GLY A 34 -11.61 10.52 8.26
N LYS A 35 -11.31 9.25 8.59
CA LYS A 35 -10.02 8.80 9.10
C LYS A 35 -9.28 8.01 8.03
N VAL A 36 -7.99 8.31 7.86
CA VAL A 36 -7.12 7.53 7.00
C VAL A 36 -6.66 6.30 7.76
N ASN A 37 -6.89 5.13 7.16
CA ASN A 37 -6.40 3.85 7.64
C ASN A 37 -5.29 3.39 6.71
N VAL A 38 -4.16 2.97 7.29
CA VAL A 38 -3.03 2.44 6.53
C VAL A 38 -2.63 1.07 7.05
N PHE A 39 -2.36 0.14 6.15
CA PHE A 39 -1.93 -1.20 6.48
C PHE A 39 -1.08 -1.82 5.38
N THR A 40 -0.43 -2.92 5.73
CA THR A 40 0.35 -3.74 4.81
C THR A 40 -0.39 -5.04 4.50
N THR A 41 -0.28 -5.54 3.28
CA THR A 41 -0.89 -6.81 2.85
C THR A 41 0.01 -7.54 1.87
N SER A 42 -0.17 -8.85 1.77
CA SER A 42 0.39 -9.67 0.69
C SER A 42 -0.59 -9.72 -0.49
N VAL A 43 -0.05 -9.74 -1.71
CA VAL A 43 -0.80 -9.92 -2.97
C VAL A 43 -0.39 -11.28 -3.53
N ASP A 44 -1.08 -12.33 -3.11
CA ASP A 44 -0.81 -13.74 -3.41
C ASP A 44 -1.64 -14.29 -4.58
N SER A 45 -2.56 -13.49 -5.11
CA SER A 45 -3.40 -13.85 -6.25
C SER A 45 -3.90 -12.59 -6.97
N TYR A 46 -4.66 -12.78 -8.05
CA TYR A 46 -5.39 -11.70 -8.73
C TYR A 46 -6.63 -11.21 -7.97
N SER A 47 -7.00 -11.89 -6.88
CA SER A 47 -8.10 -11.49 -5.99
C SER A 47 -7.68 -11.72 -4.54
N PRO A 48 -6.66 -10.98 -4.07
CA PRO A 48 -6.09 -11.19 -2.74
C PRO A 48 -7.11 -10.84 -1.66
N SER A 49 -6.99 -11.49 -0.49
CA SER A 49 -7.90 -11.26 0.64
C SER A 49 -7.80 -9.85 1.26
N MET A 50 -6.78 -9.06 0.89
CA MET A 50 -6.50 -7.72 1.42
C MET A 50 -6.44 -7.66 2.96
N ARG A 51 -6.09 -8.77 3.61
CA ARG A 51 -5.96 -8.85 5.07
C ARG A 51 -4.63 -8.23 5.50
N ARG A 52 -4.62 -7.57 6.65
CA ARG A 52 -3.39 -7.03 7.24
C ARG A 52 -2.39 -8.17 7.49
N THR A 53 -1.24 -8.10 6.82
CA THR A 53 -0.12 -9.02 6.99
C THR A 53 1.19 -8.24 7.09
N ALA A 54 2.16 -8.78 7.83
CA ALA A 54 3.50 -8.20 7.86
C ALA A 54 4.20 -8.44 6.52
N LEU A 55 5.01 -7.47 6.10
CA LEU A 55 5.83 -7.62 4.89
C LEU A 55 7.11 -8.42 5.20
N SER A 56 7.76 -8.94 4.15
CA SER A 56 9.01 -9.71 4.29
C SER A 56 10.20 -8.84 4.70
N PHE A 57 10.05 -7.52 4.56
CA PHE A 57 10.98 -6.50 5.00
C PHE A 57 10.34 -5.60 6.06
N PRO A 58 11.12 -5.06 7.02
CA PRO A 58 10.59 -4.13 8.00
C PRO A 58 10.02 -2.86 7.37
N VAL A 59 8.81 -2.49 7.80
CA VAL A 59 8.15 -1.21 7.52
C VAL A 59 8.11 -0.40 8.81
N LEU A 60 8.74 0.76 8.81
CA LEU A 60 8.82 1.67 9.95
C LEU A 60 8.05 2.95 9.65
N ASN A 61 7.51 3.58 10.69
CA ASN A 61 6.80 4.87 10.61
C ASN A 61 5.65 4.86 9.58
N LEU A 62 4.87 3.77 9.52
CA LEU A 62 3.73 3.66 8.63
C LEU A 62 2.61 4.62 9.08
N ALA A 63 2.29 5.59 8.25
CA ALA A 63 1.24 6.57 8.51
C ALA A 63 0.57 6.99 7.19
N GLY A 64 -0.56 7.67 7.29
CA GLY A 64 -1.19 8.29 6.13
C GLY A 64 -2.13 9.41 6.52
N GLU A 65 -2.38 10.29 5.56
CA GLU A 65 -3.20 11.48 5.71
C GLU A 65 -3.97 11.79 4.44
N THR A 66 -5.00 12.63 4.56
CA THR A 66 -5.73 13.17 3.42
C THR A 66 -5.40 14.65 3.32
N THR A 67 -5.04 15.10 2.12
CA THR A 67 -4.80 16.53 1.87
C THR A 67 -6.13 17.27 1.72
N SER A 68 -6.10 18.59 1.85
CA SER A 68 -7.29 19.44 1.63
C SER A 68 -7.92 19.29 0.24
N GLY A 69 -7.19 18.75 -0.74
CA GLY A 69 -7.67 18.43 -2.08
C GLY A 69 -8.24 17.01 -2.26
N GLY A 70 -8.32 16.22 -1.19
CA GLY A 70 -8.87 14.84 -1.21
C GLY A 70 -7.86 13.76 -1.60
N ASN A 71 -6.58 14.08 -1.75
CA ASN A 71 -5.54 13.09 -2.05
C ASN A 71 -5.16 12.31 -0.80
N ILE A 72 -4.90 11.01 -0.94
CA ILE A 72 -4.36 10.18 0.15
C ILE A 72 -2.84 10.10 0.01
N VAL A 73 -2.12 10.37 1.10
CA VAL A 73 -0.65 10.27 1.16
C VAL A 73 -0.27 9.16 2.14
N ILE A 74 0.69 8.31 1.75
CA ILE A 74 1.25 7.25 2.60
C ILE A 74 2.69 7.59 2.93
N TYR A 75 3.03 7.58 4.22
CA TYR A 75 4.40 7.68 4.72
C TYR A 75 4.86 6.32 5.23
N ALA A 76 6.03 5.88 4.78
CA ALA A 76 6.67 4.66 5.26
C ALA A 76 8.19 4.73 5.06
N LYS A 77 8.94 4.10 5.96
CA LYS A 77 10.37 3.82 5.81
C LYS A 77 10.56 2.32 5.65
N LEU A 78 11.17 1.90 4.56
CA LEU A 78 11.39 0.49 4.25
C LEU A 78 12.84 0.10 4.46
N ARG A 79 13.07 -1.04 5.09
CA ARG A 79 14.40 -1.67 5.18
C ARG A 79 14.47 -2.86 4.24
N LEU A 80 14.76 -2.62 2.97
CA LEU A 80 14.87 -3.69 1.98
C LEU A 80 16.11 -4.55 2.25
N PRO A 81 16.01 -5.89 2.27
CA PRO A 81 17.17 -6.77 2.40
C PRO A 81 18.08 -6.57 1.18
N GLY A 82 19.35 -6.24 1.43
CA GLY A 82 20.31 -5.92 0.39
C GLY A 82 20.57 -7.08 -0.56
N ARG A 83 19.96 -7.02 -1.75
CA ARG A 83 20.45 -7.46 -3.08
C ARG A 83 19.36 -7.16 -4.11
N GLY A 84 19.41 -5.97 -4.70
CA GLY A 84 18.57 -5.59 -5.84
C GLY A 84 17.83 -4.26 -5.64
N THR A 85 18.40 -3.17 -6.12
CA THR A 85 17.71 -1.88 -6.32
C THR A 85 16.89 -1.90 -7.61
N ILE A 86 16.15 -2.99 -7.87
CA ILE A 86 15.17 -3.07 -8.95
C ILE A 86 13.82 -3.20 -8.28
N ILE A 87 13.12 -2.06 -8.22
CA ILE A 87 11.75 -1.98 -7.72
C ILE A 87 10.87 -1.86 -8.97
N ASN A 88 10.08 -2.89 -9.27
CA ASN A 88 8.99 -2.74 -10.22
C ASN A 88 7.82 -2.11 -9.47
N GLN A 89 7.48 -0.88 -9.82
CA GLN A 89 6.34 -0.12 -9.27
C GLN A 89 5.11 -0.27 -10.15
#